data_AF-A0A519URG3-F1
#
_entry.id   AF-A0A519URG3-F1
#
_cell.length_a   1.000
_cell.length_b   1.000
_cell.length_c   1.000
_cell.angle_alpha   90.00
_cell.angle_beta   90.00
_cell.angle_gamma   90.00
#
_symmetry.space_group_name_H-M   'P 1'
#
loop_
_entity.id
_entity.type
_entity.pdbx_description
1 polymer ?
#
loop_
_entity_poly.entity_id
_entity_poly.type
_entity_poly.pdbx_seq_one_letter_code
_entity_poly.pdbx_strand_id
1 'polypeptide(L)'
;MSPFTAELVGTALLMLVGTATTANVVLADTKGHNSGWLVISTGWALAVYVGVVVANPASGAHLNPAVTLALALAGQFGWAQVLPYVLAQLLGSALGAGGAWLLFKDHFDRTPEPLLKLAVFCTGPAIRHHKLNLLSEVVGTLVLLLVVFY
;
A
#
# COMPACT_ATOMS: atom_id res chain seq x y z
N MET A 1 17.83 9.27 -9.08
CA MET A 1 17.16 9.42 -7.77
C MET A 1 17.98 8.67 -6.73
N SER A 2 18.06 9.15 -5.49
CA SER A 2 18.66 8.32 -4.41
C SER A 2 17.72 7.15 -4.08
N PRO A 3 18.21 6.06 -3.48
CA PRO A 3 17.35 4.95 -3.05
C PRO A 3 16.23 5.41 -2.09
N PHE A 4 16.55 6.29 -1.14
CA PHE A 4 15.57 6.89 -0.24
C PHE A 4 14.46 7.64 -0.99
N THR A 5 14.81 8.50 -1.95
CA THR A 5 13.82 9.24 -2.75
C THR A 5 13.00 8.30 -3.62
N ALA A 6 13.61 7.24 -4.17
CA ALA A 6 12.90 6.24 -4.96
C ALA A 6 11.87 5.46 -4.14
N GLU A 7 12.24 5.01 -2.94
CA GLU A 7 11.31 4.36 -2.01
C GLU A 7 10.17 5.30 -1.57
N LEU A 8 10.48 6.57 -1.30
CA LEU A 8 9.49 7.56 -0.91
C LEU A 8 8.49 7.82 -2.05
N VAL A 9 8.99 8.08 -3.26
CA VAL A 9 8.14 8.39 -4.42
C VAL A 9 7.36 7.16 -4.87
N GLY A 10 8.01 6.00 -4.96
CA GLY A 10 7.35 4.74 -5.33
C GLY A 10 6.23 4.37 -4.36
N THR A 11 6.48 4.49 -3.05
CA THR A 11 5.46 4.18 -2.03
C THR A 11 4.36 5.23 -2.02
N ALA A 12 4.68 6.51 -2.27
CA ALA A 12 3.67 7.56 -2.41
C ALA A 12 2.74 7.31 -3.61
N LEU A 13 3.27 6.90 -4.76
CA LEU A 13 2.47 6.55 -5.93
C LEU A 13 1.61 5.30 -5.70
N LEU A 14 2.21 4.25 -5.12
CA LEU A 14 1.49 3.04 -4.72
C LEU A 14 0.31 3.39 -3.81
N MET A 15 0.56 4.15 -2.75
CA MET A 15 -0.48 4.49 -1.79
C MET A 15 -1.50 5.47 -2.36
N LEU A 16 -1.10 6.44 -3.18
CA LEU A 16 -2.03 7.34 -3.86
C LEU A 16 -3.03 6.57 -4.72
N VAL A 17 -2.55 5.68 -5.59
CA VAL A 17 -3.41 4.92 -6.51
C VAL A 17 -4.23 3.86 -5.78
N GLY A 18 -3.62 3.13 -4.83
CA GLY A 18 -4.29 2.08 -4.06
C GLY A 18 -5.43 2.65 -3.20
N THR A 19 -5.13 3.68 -2.40
CA THR A 19 -6.14 4.31 -1.54
C THR A 19 -7.19 5.06 -2.36
N ALA A 20 -6.83 5.73 -3.47
CA ALA A 20 -7.81 6.34 -4.38
C ALA A 20 -8.76 5.29 -5.01
N THR A 21 -8.25 4.10 -5.32
CA THR A 21 -9.08 2.99 -5.79
C THR A 21 -10.08 2.60 -4.71
N THR A 22 -9.63 2.37 -3.47
CA THR A 22 -10.54 2.05 -2.36
C THR A 22 -11.56 3.16 -2.14
N ALA A 23 -11.12 4.42 -2.09
CA ALA A 23 -11.99 5.60 -1.95
C ALA A 23 -13.07 5.65 -3.03
N ASN A 24 -12.69 5.43 -4.28
CA ASN A 24 -13.62 5.39 -5.41
C ASN A 24 -14.66 4.27 -5.30
N VAL A 25 -14.35 3.16 -4.64
CA VAL A 25 -15.32 2.06 -4.49
C VAL A 25 -16.21 2.23 -3.25
N VAL A 26 -15.65 2.69 -2.12
CA VAL A 26 -16.33 2.62 -0.82
C VAL A 26 -16.99 3.92 -0.37
N LEU A 27 -16.55 5.09 -0.86
CA LEU A 27 -17.13 6.38 -0.48
C LEU A 27 -18.38 6.68 -1.31
N ALA A 28 -19.33 7.40 -0.71
CA ALA A 28 -20.56 7.81 -1.35
C ALA A 28 -20.32 8.77 -2.53
N ASP A 29 -21.26 8.77 -3.47
CA ASP A 29 -21.31 9.68 -4.63
C ASP A 29 -20.10 9.62 -5.58
N THR A 30 -19.23 8.60 -5.48
CA THR A 30 -18.17 8.36 -6.46
C THR A 30 -18.73 7.65 -7.69
N LYS A 31 -18.07 7.80 -8.85
CA LYS A 31 -18.48 7.08 -10.07
C LYS A 31 -18.26 5.58 -9.99
N GLY A 32 -17.30 5.14 -9.17
CA GLY A 32 -17.03 3.71 -8.93
C GLY A 32 -17.74 3.14 -7.72
N HIS A 33 -18.68 3.86 -7.11
CA HIS A 33 -19.31 3.44 -5.87
C HIS A 33 -19.92 2.04 -6.01
N ASN A 34 -19.65 1.16 -5.05
CA ASN A 34 -20.14 -0.21 -5.02
C ASN A 34 -19.76 -1.08 -6.24
N SER A 35 -18.65 -0.74 -6.93
CA SER A 35 -18.11 -1.55 -8.04
C SER A 35 -17.42 -2.85 -7.59
N GLY A 36 -17.28 -3.07 -6.28
CA GLY A 36 -16.96 -4.36 -5.68
C GLY A 36 -15.47 -4.68 -5.55
N TRP A 37 -15.20 -5.86 -4.99
CA TRP A 37 -13.86 -6.27 -4.58
C TRP A 37 -12.87 -6.43 -5.74
N LEU A 38 -13.33 -6.85 -6.93
CA LEU A 38 -12.47 -7.04 -8.10
C LEU A 38 -11.81 -5.74 -8.56
N VAL A 39 -12.53 -4.61 -8.49
CA VAL A 39 -11.97 -3.28 -8.82
C VAL A 39 -10.91 -2.88 -7.81
N ILE A 40 -11.17 -3.12 -6.52
CA ILE A 40 -10.19 -2.85 -5.44
C ILE A 40 -8.93 -3.69 -5.65
N SER A 41 -9.05 -5.02 -5.77
CA SER A 41 -7.89 -5.92 -5.89
C SER A 41 -7.07 -5.62 -7.15
N THR A 42 -7.73 -5.35 -8.28
CA THR A 42 -7.05 -5.01 -9.54
C THR A 42 -6.36 -3.65 -9.47
N GLY A 43 -7.02 -2.63 -8.90
CA GLY A 43 -6.44 -1.30 -8.75
C GLY A 43 -5.23 -1.29 -7.83
N TRP A 44 -5.26 -2.06 -6.73
CA TRP A 44 -4.09 -2.24 -5.86
C TRP A 44 -2.95 -2.98 -6.54
N ALA A 45 -3.22 -4.02 -7.34
CA ALA A 45 -2.19 -4.71 -8.12
C ALA A 45 -1.48 -3.76 -9.11
N LEU A 46 -2.25 -2.92 -9.81
CA LEU A 46 -1.70 -1.89 -10.70
C LEU A 46 -0.98 -0.77 -9.93
N ALA A 47 -1.44 -0.41 -8.73
CA ALA A 47 -0.76 0.57 -7.88
C ALA A 47 0.64 0.08 -7.47
N VAL A 48 0.77 -1.20 -7.07
CA VAL A 48 2.07 -1.83 -6.81
C VAL A 48 2.94 -1.78 -8.06
N TYR A 49 2.41 -2.17 -9.21
CA TYR A 49 3.15 -2.11 -10.49
C TYR A 49 3.70 -0.71 -10.78
N VAL A 50 2.88 0.34 -10.63
CA VAL A 50 3.31 1.74 -10.85
C VAL A 50 4.45 2.11 -9.90
N GLY A 51 4.31 1.80 -8.60
CA GLY A 51 5.36 2.06 -7.62
C GLY A 51 6.67 1.36 -7.99
N VAL A 52 6.60 0.07 -8.35
CA VAL A 52 7.75 -0.74 -8.73
C VAL A 52 8.44 -0.19 -9.97
N VAL A 53 7.71 0.09 -11.04
CA VAL A 53 8.29 0.62 -12.29
C VAL A 53 9.07 1.91 -12.06
N VAL A 54 8.55 2.79 -11.19
CA VAL A 54 9.20 4.08 -10.88
C VAL A 54 10.41 3.91 -9.97
N ALA A 55 10.31 3.08 -8.92
CA ALA A 55 11.35 2.99 -7.91
C ALA A 55 12.48 1.99 -8.25
N ASN A 56 12.19 0.97 -9.05
CA ASN A 56 13.07 -0.17 -9.28
C ASN A 56 14.47 0.24 -9.79
N PRO A 57 14.61 1.13 -10.79
CA PRO A 57 15.92 1.50 -11.34
C PRO A 57 16.89 2.12 -10.33
N ALA A 58 16.39 2.64 -9.20
CA ALA A 58 17.18 3.39 -8.23
C ALA A 58 17.27 2.75 -6.84
N SER A 59 16.35 1.86 -6.47
CA SER A 59 16.26 1.32 -5.11
C SER A 59 16.08 -0.20 -5.02
N GLY A 60 15.76 -0.87 -6.13
CA GLY A 60 15.25 -2.24 -6.12
C GLY A 60 13.75 -2.34 -5.77
N ALA A 61 13.07 -1.20 -5.56
CA ALA A 61 11.63 -1.11 -5.31
C ALA A 61 11.13 -2.05 -4.21
N HIS A 62 11.63 -1.87 -2.98
CA HIS A 62 11.11 -2.64 -1.86
C HIS A 62 9.68 -2.22 -1.54
N LEU A 63 9.45 -0.91 -1.41
CA LEU A 63 8.16 -0.24 -1.19
C LEU A 63 7.32 -0.78 -0.02
N ASN A 64 7.93 -1.63 0.81
CA ASN A 64 7.28 -2.41 1.84
C ASN A 64 8.31 -2.80 2.92
N PRO A 65 8.05 -2.50 4.20
CA PRO A 65 8.96 -2.85 5.30
C PRO A 65 9.22 -4.35 5.44
N ALA A 66 8.23 -5.21 5.15
CA ALA A 66 8.38 -6.66 5.20
C ALA A 66 9.33 -7.16 4.10
N VAL A 67 9.25 -6.59 2.90
CA VAL A 67 10.17 -6.89 1.79
C VAL A 67 11.59 -6.44 2.15
N THR A 68 11.75 -5.20 2.64
CA THR A 68 13.05 -4.68 3.10
C THR A 68 13.68 -5.58 4.17
N LEU A 69 12.88 -6.01 5.16
CA LEU A 69 13.37 -6.87 6.23
C LEU A 69 13.71 -8.28 5.71
N ALA A 70 12.88 -8.85 4.84
CA ALA A 70 13.12 -10.18 4.28
C ALA A 70 14.41 -10.23 3.46
N LEU A 71 14.65 -9.23 2.61
CA LEU A 71 15.90 -9.13 1.83
C LEU A 71 17.13 -8.95 2.74
N ALA A 72 17.01 -8.19 3.83
CA ALA A 72 18.09 -8.03 4.81
C ALA A 72 18.39 -9.34 5.57
N LEU A 73 17.34 -10.06 5.97
CA LEU A 73 17.46 -11.39 6.61
C LEU A 73 18.08 -12.44 5.67
N ALA A 74 17.78 -12.36 4.37
CA ALA A 74 18.35 -13.22 3.34
C ALA A 74 19.79 -12.83 2.94
N GLY A 75 20.37 -11.77 3.52
CA GLY A 75 21.71 -11.28 3.18
C GLY A 75 21.79 -10.59 1.81
N GLN A 76 20.65 -10.28 1.19
CA GLN A 76 20.57 -9.60 -0.12
C GLN A 76 20.44 -8.08 0.01
N PHE A 77 20.31 -7.55 1.23
CA PHE A 77 20.22 -6.13 1.50
C PHE A 77 20.96 -5.74 2.78
N GLY A 78 21.62 -4.57 2.76
CA GLY A 78 22.42 -4.12 3.90
C GLY A 78 21.56 -3.66 5.08
N TRP A 79 21.79 -4.20 6.28
CA TRP A 79 21.06 -3.82 7.50
C TRP A 79 21.06 -2.32 7.80
N ALA A 80 22.15 -1.62 7.49
CA ALA A 80 22.25 -0.16 7.65
C ALA A 80 21.24 0.64 6.79
N GLN A 81 20.72 0.03 5.71
CA GLN A 81 19.77 0.66 4.80
C GLN A 81 18.30 0.38 5.18
N VAL A 82 18.05 -0.58 6.08
CA VAL A 82 16.69 -0.99 6.47
C VAL A 82 15.89 0.17 7.04
N LEU A 83 16.43 0.85 8.06
CA LEU A 83 15.71 1.96 8.69
C LEU A 83 15.47 3.15 7.72
N PRO A 84 16.46 3.61 6.94
CA PRO A 84 16.21 4.62 5.89
C PRO A 84 15.11 4.25 4.91
N TYR A 85 15.07 3.00 4.43
CA TYR A 85 14.03 2.53 3.51
C TYR A 85 12.65 2.53 4.18
N VAL A 86 12.54 1.99 5.40
CA VAL A 86 11.27 1.97 6.14
C VAL A 86 10.76 3.39 6.39
N LEU A 87 11.63 4.34 6.74
CA LEU A 87 11.24 5.74 6.91
C LEU A 87 10.75 6.36 5.61
N ALA A 88 11.44 6.13 4.49
CA ALA A 88 10.99 6.58 3.17
C ALA A 88 9.61 6.01 2.80
N GLN A 89 9.40 4.72 3.04
CA GLN A 89 8.13 4.02 2.78
C GLN A 89 6.98 4.55 3.64
N LEU A 90 7.21 4.80 4.93
CA LEU A 90 6.20 5.37 5.83
C LEU A 90 5.83 6.81 5.44
N LEU A 91 6.84 7.64 5.12
CA LEU A 91 6.60 9.00 4.64
C LEU A 91 5.89 9.01 3.30
N GLY A 92 6.33 8.18 2.36
CA GLY A 92 5.68 7.99 1.06
C GLY A 92 4.23 7.57 1.24
N SER A 93 3.98 6.59 2.11
CA SER A 93 2.62 6.14 2.42
C SER A 93 1.71 7.25 2.92
N ALA A 94 2.20 8.08 3.86
CA ALA A 94 1.45 9.21 4.40
C ALA A 94 1.14 10.25 3.32
N LEU A 95 2.11 10.56 2.45
CA LEU A 95 1.94 11.51 1.34
C LEU A 95 0.93 11.00 0.31
N GLY A 96 1.05 9.74 -0.10
CA GLY A 96 0.14 9.13 -1.07
C GLY A 96 -1.30 9.05 -0.57
N ALA A 97 -1.49 8.53 0.65
CA ALA A 97 -2.79 8.45 1.30
C ALA A 97 -3.41 9.84 1.54
N GLY A 98 -2.60 10.81 1.98
CA GLY A 98 -3.05 12.20 2.14
C GLY A 98 -3.47 12.83 0.82
N GLY A 99 -2.74 12.54 -0.26
CA GLY A 99 -3.11 12.95 -1.62
C GLY A 99 -4.47 12.38 -2.06
N ALA A 100 -4.72 11.09 -1.83
CA ALA A 100 -6.02 10.50 -2.13
C ALA A 100 -7.14 11.11 -1.29
N TRP A 101 -6.91 11.36 0.00
CA TRP A 101 -7.87 12.05 0.86
C TRP A 101 -8.24 13.44 0.31
N LEU A 102 -7.23 14.23 -0.11
CA LEU A 102 -7.45 15.54 -0.72
C LEU A 102 -8.29 15.46 -2.00
N LEU A 103 -7.98 14.50 -2.88
CA LEU A 103 -8.69 14.33 -4.16
C LEU A 103 -10.13 13.86 -3.98
N PHE A 104 -10.43 13.11 -2.90
CA PHE A 104 -11.76 12.58 -2.61
C PHE A 104 -12.47 13.34 -1.48
N LYS A 105 -11.99 14.53 -1.11
CA LYS A 105 -12.44 15.25 0.10
C LYS A 105 -13.96 15.42 0.18
N ASP A 106 -14.60 15.79 -0.94
CA ASP A 106 -16.05 15.97 -0.99
C ASP A 106 -16.82 14.64 -0.78
N HIS A 107 -16.30 13.53 -1.32
CA HIS A 107 -16.87 12.20 -1.11
C HIS A 107 -16.70 11.74 0.35
N PHE A 108 -15.56 12.07 0.97
CA PHE A 108 -15.34 11.85 2.40
C PHE A 108 -16.34 12.64 3.25
N ASP A 109 -16.64 13.89 2.90
CA ASP A 109 -17.58 14.72 3.64
C ASP A 109 -19.02 14.23 3.50
N ARG A 110 -19.37 13.71 2.32
CA ARG A 110 -20.69 13.16 2.00
C ARG A 110 -20.95 11.77 2.58
N THR A 111 -19.90 10.97 2.79
CA THR A 111 -20.04 9.63 3.38
C THR A 111 -20.27 9.76 4.90
N PRO A 112 -21.39 9.30 5.48
CA PRO A 112 -21.59 9.41 6.92
C PRO A 112 -20.87 8.32 7.71
N GLU A 113 -20.68 7.12 7.15
CA GLU A 113 -20.14 5.95 7.85
C GLU A 113 -18.64 6.09 8.14
N PRO A 114 -18.20 6.17 9.41
CA PRO A 114 -16.78 6.33 9.75
C PRO A 114 -15.92 5.15 9.32
N LEU A 115 -16.48 3.93 9.34
CA LEU A 115 -15.77 2.72 8.94
C LEU A 115 -15.45 2.68 7.44
N LEU A 116 -16.33 3.24 6.59
CA LEU A 116 -16.05 3.35 5.15
C LEU A 116 -14.91 4.34 4.90
N LYS A 117 -14.85 5.45 5.65
CA LYS A 117 -13.73 6.39 5.59
C LYS A 117 -12.42 5.75 6.05
N LEU A 118 -12.46 5.00 7.15
CA LEU A 118 -11.28 4.33 7.69
C LEU A 118 -10.75 3.24 6.75
N ALA A 119 -11.64 2.51 6.09
CA ALA A 119 -11.30 1.43 5.15
C ALA A 119 -10.47 1.91 3.95
N VAL A 120 -10.52 3.20 3.61
CA VAL A 120 -9.66 3.78 2.56
C VAL A 120 -8.17 3.72 2.92
N PHE A 121 -7.84 3.82 4.21
CA PHE A 121 -6.47 4.01 4.67
C PHE A 121 -5.85 2.77 5.32
N CYS A 122 -6.67 1.87 5.85
CA CYS A 122 -6.19 0.68 6.55
C CYS A 122 -7.16 -0.49 6.42
N THR A 123 -6.65 -1.69 6.69
CA THR A 123 -7.42 -2.93 6.62
C THR A 123 -8.04 -3.28 7.96
N GLY A 124 -9.23 -3.89 7.91
CA GLY A 124 -9.91 -4.46 9.07
C GLY A 124 -10.42 -5.86 8.75
N PRO A 125 -10.43 -6.78 9.72
CA PRO A 125 -10.91 -8.14 9.49
C PRO A 125 -12.43 -8.12 9.29
N ALA A 126 -12.92 -8.80 8.26
CA ALA A 126 -14.36 -9.00 8.04
C ALA A 126 -15.01 -9.76 9.21
N ILE A 127 -14.31 -10.77 9.73
CA ILE A 127 -14.65 -11.49 10.95
C ILE A 127 -13.42 -11.47 11.85
N ARG A 128 -13.56 -10.90 13.05
CA ARG A 128 -12.46 -10.77 14.00
C ARG A 128 -12.12 -12.13 14.63
N HIS A 129 -10.96 -12.66 14.27
CA HIS A 129 -10.39 -13.86 14.86
C HIS A 129 -8.85 -13.78 14.82
N HIS A 130 -8.26 -13.23 15.88
CA HIS A 130 -6.85 -12.81 15.92
C HIS A 130 -5.84 -13.84 15.36
N LYS A 131 -5.97 -15.12 15.75
CA LYS A 131 -5.04 -16.17 15.28
C LYS A 131 -5.16 -16.45 13.77
N LEU A 132 -6.39 -16.45 13.25
CA LEU A 132 -6.64 -16.74 11.84
C LEU A 132 -6.37 -15.52 10.95
N ASN A 133 -6.64 -14.31 11.45
CA ASN A 133 -6.28 -13.08 10.76
C ASN A 133 -4.74 -12.90 10.71
N LEU A 134 -4.02 -13.23 11.79
CA LEU A 134 -2.56 -13.24 11.75
C LEU A 134 -2.04 -14.26 10.73
N LEU A 135 -2.59 -15.47 10.72
CA LEU A 135 -2.22 -16.50 9.76
C LEU A 135 -2.46 -16.05 8.31
N SER A 136 -3.58 -15.37 8.03
CA SER A 136 -3.86 -14.87 6.68
C SER A 136 -2.85 -13.81 6.23
N GLU A 137 -2.44 -12.89 7.11
CA GLU A 137 -1.42 -11.89 6.79
C GLU A 137 -0.04 -12.54 6.57
N VAL A 138 0.32 -13.55 7.36
CA VAL A 138 1.56 -14.32 7.19
C VAL A 138 1.57 -15.04 5.85
N VAL A 139 0.50 -15.75 5.51
CA VAL A 139 0.40 -16.48 4.23
C VAL A 139 0.41 -15.52 3.04
N GLY A 140 -0.38 -14.44 3.11
CA GLY A 140 -0.40 -13.43 2.05
C GLY A 140 0.96 -12.78 1.82
N THR A 141 1.66 -12.43 2.90
CA THR A 141 3.02 -11.86 2.82
C THR A 141 4.02 -12.88 2.29
N LEU A 142 3.91 -14.17 2.65
CA LEU A 142 4.78 -15.22 2.11
C LEU A 142 4.64 -15.34 0.58
N VAL A 143 3.40 -15.30 0.06
CA VAL A 143 3.16 -15.33 -1.39
C VAL A 143 3.82 -14.13 -2.07
N LEU A 144 3.70 -12.93 -1.50
CA LEU A 144 4.41 -11.74 -1.99
C LEU A 144 5.92 -11.96 -2.02
N LEU A 145 6.50 -12.44 -0.92
CA LEU A 145 7.96 -12.64 -0.82
C LEU A 145 8.47 -13.67 -1.83
N LEU A 146 7.70 -14.72 -2.13
CA LEU A 146 8.08 -15.69 -3.17
C LEU A 146 8.25 -15.01 -4.53
N VAL A 147 7.38 -14.06 -4.90
CA VAL A 147 7.50 -13.30 -6.15
C VAL A 147 8.67 -12.31 -6.13
N VAL A 148 9.07 -11.84 -4.93
CA VAL A 148 10.23 -10.95 -4.79
C VAL A 148 11.54 -11.72 -4.93
N PHE A 149 11.61 -12.94 -4.40
CA PHE A 149 12.84 -13.73 -4.39
C PHE A 149 13.09 -14.56 -5.66
N TYR A 150 12.05 -14.84 -6.45
CA TYR A 150 12.09 -15.76 -7.60
C TYR A 150 11.38 -15.18 -8.82
#